data_AF-A0A430BNC8-F1
#
_entry.id   AF-A0A430BNC8-F1
#
_cell.length_a   1.000
_cell.length_b   1.000
_cell.length_c   1.000
_cell.angle_alpha   90.00
_cell.angle_beta   90.00
_cell.angle_gamma   90.00
#
_symmetry.space_group_name_H-M   'P 1'
#
loop_
_entity.id
_entity.type
_entity.pdbx_description
1 polymer ?
#
loop_
_entity_poly.entity_id
_entity_poly.type
_entity_poly.pdbx_seq_one_letter_code
_entity_poly.pdbx_strand_id
1 'polypeptide(L)' 'MTDLPAPAADLLPYIANRAELALATDLIEQLGLEAAREARVRANRSRDLGNHLHFCRWRQVERLARLLSDPVPVGTVH' A
#
# COMPACT_ATOMS: atom_id res chain seq x y z
N MET A 1 -0.62 35.92 2.04
CA MET A 1 0.00 35.15 3.14
C MET A 1 -1.05 34.18 3.66
N THR A 2 -1.36 33.17 2.84
CA THR A 2 -2.29 32.11 3.18
C THR A 2 -1.43 30.88 3.41
N ASP A 3 -1.31 30.47 4.66
CA ASP A 3 -0.70 29.22 5.04
C ASP A 3 -1.56 28.11 4.44
N LEU A 4 -1.08 27.48 3.37
CA LEU A 4 -1.69 26.26 2.84
C LEU A 4 -1.42 25.18 3.89
N PRO A 5 -2.43 24.47 4.43
CA PRO A 5 -2.16 23.43 5.42
C PRO A 5 -1.14 22.46 4.82
N ALA A 6 -0.07 22.17 5.56
CA ALA A 6 0.93 21.18 5.17
C ALA A 6 0.20 19.93 4.67
N PRO A 7 0.49 19.43 3.45
CA PRO A 7 -0.27 18.33 2.87
C PRO A 7 -0.20 17.12 3.83
N ALA A 8 -1.33 16.85 4.47
CA ALA A 8 -1.66 15.69 5.30
C ALA A 8 -0.47 14.88 5.85
N ALA A 9 0.25 15.42 6.84
CA ALA A 9 1.11 14.59 7.69
C ALA A 9 0.31 13.45 8.38
N ASP A 10 -1.01 13.60 8.51
CA ASP A 10 -1.96 12.62 9.06
C ASP A 10 -2.26 11.40 8.14
N LEU A 11 -1.67 11.32 6.95
CA LEU A 11 -1.89 10.20 6.01
C LEU A 11 -0.66 9.29 5.83
N LEU A 12 0.32 9.34 6.74
CA LEU A 12 1.41 8.35 6.73
C LEU A 12 0.83 6.94 6.90
N PRO A 13 1.09 6.01 5.96
CA PRO A 13 0.48 4.69 6.01
C PRO A 13 0.98 3.92 7.22
N TYR A 14 0.05 3.53 8.10
CA TYR A 14 0.35 2.65 9.21
C TYR A 14 0.80 1.28 8.69
N ILE A 15 2.03 0.86 9.04
CA ILE A 15 2.55 -0.47 8.72
C ILE A 15 2.21 -1.40 9.90
N ALA A 16 1.18 -2.22 9.74
CA ALA A 16 0.75 -3.15 10.78
C ALA A 16 1.73 -4.32 10.97
N ASN A 17 2.35 -4.81 9.89
CA ASN A 17 3.24 -5.97 9.94
C ASN A 17 4.32 -5.93 8.83
N ARG A 18 5.57 -6.28 9.19
CA ARG A 18 6.69 -6.44 8.24
C ARG A 18 6.41 -7.43 7.11
N ALA A 19 5.57 -8.44 7.34
CA ALA A 19 5.23 -9.44 6.33
C ALA A 19 4.41 -8.85 5.17
N GLU A 20 3.62 -7.81 5.41
CA GLU A 20 2.85 -7.12 4.36
C GLU A 20 3.76 -6.22 3.53
N LEU A 21 4.75 -5.60 4.17
CA LEU A 21 5.78 -4.83 3.50
C LEU A 21 6.59 -5.71 2.55
N ALA A 22 7.09 -6.86 3.04
CA ALA A 22 7.82 -7.82 2.21
C ALA A 22 6.99 -8.27 0.99
N LEU A 23 5.72 -8.63 1.20
CA LEU A 23 4.83 -9.02 0.10
C LEU A 23 4.59 -7.90 -0.92
N ALA A 24 4.51 -6.64 -0.47
CA ALA A 24 4.37 -5.50 -1.37
C ALA A 24 5.63 -5.33 -2.22
N THR A 25 6.81 -5.42 -1.60
CA THR A 25 8.10 -5.36 -2.31
C THR A 25 8.23 -6.49 -3.32
N ASP A 26 7.93 -7.74 -2.92
CA ASP A 26 7.98 -8.90 -3.82
C ASP A 26 7.07 -8.71 -5.05
N LEU A 27 5.86 -8.14 -4.85
CA LEU A 27 4.96 -7.85 -5.95
C LEU A 27 5.49 -6.75 -6.87
N ILE A 28 6.11 -5.70 -6.32
CA ILE A 28 6.72 -4.63 -7.11
C ILE A 28 7.88 -5.18 -7.95
N GLU A 29 8.74 -5.99 -7.36
CA GLU A 29 9.86 -6.62 -8.07
C GLU A 29 9.38 -7.51 -9.22
N GLN A 30 8.29 -8.25 -9.02
CA GLN A 30 7.77 -9.20 -10.01
C GLN A 30 6.88 -8.54 -11.08
N LEU A 31 6.11 -7.51 -10.72
CA LEU A 31 5.01 -6.97 -11.54
C LEU A 31 5.13 -5.47 -11.85
N GLY A 32 6.09 -4.77 -11.25
CA GLY A 32 6.26 -3.33 -11.40
C GLY A 32 4.99 -2.55 -11.07
N LEU A 33 4.57 -1.67 -12.00
CA LEU A 33 3.41 -0.78 -11.85
C LEU A 33 2.08 -1.53 -11.60
N GLU A 34 2.02 -2.81 -11.96
CA GLU A 34 0.81 -3.64 -11.80
C GLU A 34 0.65 -4.22 -10.39
N ALA A 35 1.67 -4.12 -9.54
CA ALA A 35 1.70 -4.71 -8.20
C ALA A 35 0.48 -4.33 -7.33
N ALA A 36 0.15 -3.04 -7.28
CA ALA A 36 -0.99 -2.56 -6.50
C ALA A 36 -2.32 -3.09 -7.06
N ARG A 37 -2.44 -3.19 -8.40
CA ARG A 37 -3.64 -3.76 -9.03
C ARG A 37 -3.78 -5.24 -8.72
N GLU A 38 -2.69 -6.01 -8.80
CA GLU A 38 -2.68 -7.43 -8.45
C GLU A 38 -3.07 -7.67 -6.98
N ALA A 39 -2.52 -6.88 -6.05
CA ALA A 39 -2.91 -6.94 -4.64
C ALA A 39 -4.42 -6.69 -4.45
N ARG A 40 -4.99 -5.72 -5.17
CA ARG A 40 -6.44 -5.45 -5.16
C ARG A 40 -7.25 -6.63 -5.70
N VAL A 41 -6.80 -7.28 -6.77
CA VAL A 41 -7.45 -8.47 -7.33
C VAL A 41 -7.48 -9.60 -6.28
N ARG A 42 -6.36 -9.85 -5.59
CA ARG A 42 -6.28 -10.85 -4.51
C ARG A 42 -7.14 -10.47 -3.30
N ALA A 43 -7.26 -9.19 -2.98
CA ALA A 43 -8.19 -8.71 -1.96
C ALA A 43 -9.64 -9.05 -2.34
N ASN A 44 -10.07 -8.66 -3.54
CA ASN A 44 -11.43 -8.94 -4.02
C ASN A 44 -11.72 -10.45 -4.00
N ARG A 45 -10.81 -11.27 -4.52
CA ARG A 45 -10.95 -12.73 -4.46
C ARG A 45 -11.07 -13.26 -3.03
N SER A 46 -10.32 -12.71 -2.08
CA SER A 46 -10.41 -13.10 -0.66
C SER A 46 -11.78 -12.75 -0.07
N ARG A 47 -12.32 -11.56 -0.40
CA ARG A 47 -13.66 -11.15 0.00
C ARG A 47 -14.73 -12.05 -0.60
N ASP A 48 -14.62 -12.40 -1.87
CA ASP A 48 -15.59 -13.24 -2.58
C ASP A 48 -15.63 -14.67 -1.98
N LEU A 49 -14.52 -15.11 -1.38
CA LEU A 49 -14.42 -16.36 -0.61
C LEU A 49 -14.81 -16.22 0.88
N GLY A 50 -15.26 -15.04 1.33
CA GLY A 50 -15.59 -14.77 2.73
C GLY A 50 -14.38 -14.66 3.67
N ASN A 51 -13.16 -14.63 3.13
CA ASN A 51 -11.94 -14.54 3.92
C ASN A 51 -11.57 -13.08 4.22
N HIS A 52 -12.21 -12.52 5.25
CA HIS A 52 -12.03 -11.12 5.63
C HIS A 52 -10.62 -10.78 6.15
N LEU A 53 -9.93 -11.74 6.78
CA LEU A 53 -8.55 -11.55 7.24
C LEU A 53 -7.60 -11.35 6.07
N HIS A 54 -7.67 -12.24 5.06
CA HIS A 54 -6.86 -12.10 3.85
C HIS A 54 -7.27 -10.89 3.03
N PHE A 55 -8.55 -10.54 2.99
CA PHE A 55 -9.00 -9.29 2.39
C PHE A 55 -8.28 -8.09 3.01
N CYS A 56 -8.34 -7.92 4.34
CA CYS A 56 -7.68 -6.80 5.03
C CYS A 56 -6.17 -6.78 4.78
N ARG A 57 -5.51 -7.94 4.83
CA ARG A 57 -4.08 -8.08 4.52
C ARG A 57 -3.77 -7.61 3.10
N TRP A 58 -4.52 -8.05 2.10
CA TRP A 58 -4.29 -7.63 0.71
C TRP A 58 -4.60 -6.15 0.46
N ARG A 59 -5.57 -5.56 1.18
CA ARG A 59 -5.82 -4.11 1.13
C ARG A 59 -4.66 -3.31 1.71
N GLN A 60 -4.00 -3.85 2.74
CA GLN A 60 -2.79 -3.25 3.29
C GLN A 60 -1.63 -3.35 2.28
N VAL A 61 -1.42 -4.52 1.68
CA VAL A 61 -0.40 -4.72 0.63
C VAL A 61 -0.64 -3.81 -0.58
N GLU A 62 -1.89 -3.61 -1.02
CA GLU A 62 -2.23 -2.68 -2.11
C GLU A 62 -1.81 -1.23 -1.80
N ARG A 63 -2.09 -0.75 -0.58
CA ARG A 63 -1.70 0.60 -0.16
C ARG A 63 -0.19 0.77 -0.12
N LEU A 64 0.51 -0.23 0.44
CA LEU A 64 1.98 -0.23 0.50
C LEU A 64 2.59 -0.28 -0.89
N ALA A 65 2.08 -1.16 -1.78
CA ALA A 65 2.58 -1.26 -3.14
C ALA A 65 2.42 0.07 -3.91
N ARG A 66 1.28 0.75 -3.75
CA ARG A 66 1.05 2.07 -4.35
C ARG A 66 2.03 3.12 -3.81
N LEU A 67 2.26 3.15 -2.50
CA LEU A 67 3.19 4.09 -1.87
C LEU A 67 4.64 3.86 -2.33
N LEU A 68 5.11 2.61 -2.26
CA LEU A 68 6.50 2.26 -2.55
C LEU A 68 6.86 2.35 -4.04
N SER A 69 5.85 2.34 -4.90
CA SER A 69 6.02 2.53 -6.34
C SER A 69 6.02 4.01 -6.74
N ASP A 70 5.76 4.93 -5.80
CA ASP A 70 5.82 6.37 -6.09
C ASP A 70 7.29 6.79 -6.29
N PRO A 71 7.64 7.41 -7.42
CA PRO A 71 9.01 7.86 -7.68
C PRO A 71 9.45 9.02 -6.76
N VAL A 72 8.51 9.68 -6.07
CA VAL A 72 8.80 10.79 -5.17
C VAL A 72 8.69 10.31 -3.72
N PRO A 73 9.71 10.56 -2.88
CA PRO A 73 9.63 10.25 -1.45
C PRO A 73 8.45 10.99 -0.80
N VAL A 74 7.61 10.25 -0.08
CA VAL A 74 6.52 10.80 0.70
C VAL A 74 6.98 11.01 2.14
N GLY A 75 6.85 12.24 2.66
CA GLY A 75 7.22 12.59 4.04
C GLY A 75 8.56 13.33 4.12
N THR A 76 9.29 13.11 5.22
CA THR A 76 10.58 13.76 5.48
C THR A 76 11.72 12.81 5.14
N VAL A 77 12.68 13.28 4.34
CA VAL A 77 13.93 12.57 4.03
C VAL A 77 15.02 13.11 4.96
N HIS A 78 15.70 12.22 5.69
CA HIS A 78 16.82 12.54 6.58
C HIS A 78 18.16 12.13 5.97
#